data_AF-A0A0C1QTK7-F1
#
_entry.id   AF-A0A0C1QTK7-F1
#
_cell.length_a   1.000
_cell.length_b   1.000
_cell.length_c   1.000
_cell.angle_alpha   90.00
_cell.angle_beta   90.00
_cell.angle_gamma   90.00
#
_symmetry.space_group_name_H-M   'P 1'
#
loop_
_entity.id
_entity.type
_entity.pdbx_description
1 polymer ?
#
loop_
_entity_poly.entity_id
_entity_poly.type
_entity_poly.pdbx_seq_one_letter_code
_entity_poly.pdbx_strand_id
1 'polypeptide(L)'
;MSEHETPEGDIRIELGDPAPFAGEKKRELLVAAALGAPSGTTDPADLALLGAASRKEDLRHYEQVGYVPLDPGLNYSIARVRRVGTAREELLARGGLNSILYLCRADESTRYRAEMEAGERMVHGFRPLAVAHGEPLPDGGEKWTFLGFVPLRATRERSRRVEEPGAFRYVPVWDWQLRSLHWLAVLLIAVLSVTGILMGSGRPAYAGARESSFLFGYLRFIHFAAGWLLLATALIRIAGLFLASNRYQRWDALFPVKPRDLRNLLTVGRNYLFCRFDRGPHYIGHNPLQQVAYTAIYGVGMLALLTGFALYALYAPDHWLFRHLVRIDTLVGVQYVRLAHLLVMWIFLAFIPIHVYLAIRADTVEREGAISSIISGGRWCRRGTTFEDG
;
A
#
# COMPACT_ATOMS: atom_id res chain seq x y z
N MET A 1 14.31 12.85 -27.10
CA MET A 1 14.05 11.47 -26.65
C MET A 1 12.73 11.07 -27.28
N SER A 2 12.72 10.30 -28.37
CA SER A 2 11.44 9.93 -29.02
C SER A 2 11.00 8.58 -28.48
N GLU A 3 9.79 8.57 -27.93
CA GLU A 3 9.10 7.39 -27.44
C GLU A 3 8.33 6.78 -28.61
N HIS A 4 8.62 5.53 -28.92
CA HIS A 4 7.77 4.71 -29.77
C HIS A 4 6.98 3.78 -28.85
N GLU A 5 5.67 4.01 -28.76
CA GLU A 5 4.74 3.16 -28.02
C GLU A 5 4.62 1.79 -28.70
N THR A 6 4.90 0.73 -27.95
CA THR A 6 4.53 -0.65 -28.29
C THR A 6 3.84 -1.25 -27.07
N PRO A 7 2.59 -1.75 -27.17
CA PRO A 7 1.85 -2.21 -26.00
C PRO A 7 2.06 -3.71 -25.77
N GLU A 8 2.88 -4.06 -24.78
CA GLU A 8 2.73 -5.24 -23.90
C GLU A 8 3.84 -5.22 -22.84
N GLY A 9 3.53 -4.68 -21.66
CA GLY A 9 4.41 -4.74 -20.49
C GLY A 9 5.72 -3.94 -20.60
N ASP A 10 5.65 -2.70 -21.11
CA ASP A 10 6.68 -1.65 -21.22
C ASP A 10 8.10 -2.01 -20.74
N ILE A 11 8.80 -2.80 -21.56
CA ILE A 11 10.25 -2.90 -21.52
C ILE A 11 10.80 -1.71 -22.32
N ARG A 12 11.33 -0.71 -21.63
CA ARG A 12 12.01 0.43 -22.26
C ARG A 12 13.47 0.09 -22.49
N ILE A 13 13.90 0.11 -23.75
CA ILE A 13 15.32 -0.04 -24.10
C ILE A 13 15.98 1.33 -24.14
N GLU A 14 17.04 1.48 -23.37
CA GLU A 14 17.90 2.64 -23.36
C GLU A 14 19.20 2.32 -24.10
N LEU A 15 19.57 3.20 -25.02
CA LEU A 15 20.82 3.12 -25.77
C LEU A 15 21.88 3.96 -25.08
N GLY A 16 23.00 3.34 -24.72
CA GLY A 16 24.20 4.05 -24.27
C GLY A 16 24.97 4.66 -25.43
N ASP A 17 26.10 5.30 -25.12
CA ASP A 17 26.98 5.89 -26.12
C ASP A 17 27.64 4.80 -26.99
N PRO A 18 27.48 4.81 -28.33
CA PRO A 18 28.13 3.84 -29.21
C PRO A 18 29.66 3.94 -29.11
N ALA A 19 30.33 2.79 -29.04
CA ALA A 19 31.80 2.67 -29.10
C ALA A 19 32.25 2.15 -30.47
N PRO A 20 32.61 3.03 -31.42
CA PRO A 20 33.17 2.59 -32.68
C PRO A 20 34.64 2.19 -32.54
N PHE A 21 35.03 1.21 -33.34
CA PHE A 21 36.39 0.69 -33.50
C PHE A 21 36.80 0.84 -34.97
N ALA A 22 38.04 0.49 -35.30
CA ALA A 22 38.57 0.51 -36.67
C ALA A 22 38.51 1.88 -37.40
N GLY A 23 38.34 2.98 -36.67
CA GLY A 23 38.24 4.33 -37.24
C GLY A 23 36.83 4.74 -37.71
N GLU A 24 35.83 3.91 -37.44
CA GLU A 24 34.43 4.16 -37.79
C GLU A 24 33.81 5.32 -37.00
N LYS A 25 32.79 5.96 -37.55
CA LYS A 25 32.03 6.98 -36.82
C LYS A 25 30.91 6.34 -36.01
N LYS A 26 30.58 6.95 -34.86
CA LYS A 26 29.40 6.58 -34.04
C LYS A 26 28.10 6.49 -34.85
N ARG A 27 27.97 7.28 -35.92
CA ARG A 27 26.82 7.24 -36.83
C ARG A 27 26.78 5.93 -37.63
N GLU A 28 27.89 5.59 -38.28
CA GLU A 28 28.01 4.40 -39.14
C GLU A 28 27.79 3.12 -38.33
N LEU A 29 28.35 3.04 -37.12
CA LEU A 29 28.11 1.92 -36.21
C LEU A 29 26.62 1.74 -35.86
N LEU A 30 25.89 2.83 -35.58
CA LEU A 30 24.46 2.76 -35.26
C LEU A 30 23.62 2.34 -36.46
N VAL A 31 23.96 2.83 -37.66
CA VAL A 31 23.28 2.45 -38.90
C VAL A 31 23.53 0.96 -39.19
N ALA A 32 24.77 0.50 -39.09
CA ALA A 32 25.12 -0.92 -39.23
C ALA A 32 24.39 -1.81 -38.20
N ALA A 33 24.30 -1.37 -36.93
CA ALA A 33 23.57 -2.07 -35.89
C ALA A 33 22.08 -2.23 -36.22
N ALA A 34 21.48 -1.17 -36.77
CA ALA A 34 20.06 -1.13 -37.13
C ALA A 34 19.76 -1.95 -38.40
N LEU A 35 20.61 -1.86 -39.43
CA LEU A 35 20.49 -2.64 -40.67
C LEU A 35 20.74 -4.15 -40.46
N GLY A 36 21.46 -4.50 -39.38
CA GLY A 36 21.64 -5.88 -38.93
C GLY A 36 20.38 -6.53 -38.33
N ALA A 37 19.33 -5.75 -38.02
CA ALA A 37 18.08 -6.29 -37.48
C ALA A 37 17.20 -6.91 -38.59
N PRO A 38 16.39 -7.95 -38.29
CA PRO A 38 15.49 -8.52 -39.27
C PRO A 38 14.39 -7.53 -39.69
N SER A 39 14.05 -7.53 -40.98
CA SER A 39 12.96 -6.71 -41.51
C SER A 39 11.63 -7.07 -40.85
N GLY A 40 10.93 -6.08 -40.30
CA GLY A 40 9.66 -6.28 -39.60
C GLY A 40 9.77 -6.81 -38.17
N THR A 41 10.97 -6.73 -37.55
CA THR A 41 11.19 -7.09 -36.15
C THR A 41 10.24 -6.37 -35.18
N THR A 42 9.77 -7.11 -34.18
CA THR A 42 8.98 -6.59 -33.05
C THR A 42 9.80 -6.52 -31.76
N ASP A 43 11.09 -6.85 -31.80
CA ASP A 43 11.97 -6.80 -30.62
C ASP A 43 12.19 -5.34 -30.20
N PRO A 44 11.88 -4.95 -28.94
CA PRO A 44 12.14 -3.63 -28.42
C PRO A 44 13.58 -3.13 -28.61
N ALA A 45 14.57 -4.02 -28.57
CA ALA A 45 15.97 -3.65 -28.75
C ALA A 45 16.26 -3.21 -30.20
N ASP A 46 15.69 -3.94 -31.16
CA ASP A 46 15.83 -3.64 -32.58
C ASP A 46 15.08 -2.36 -32.94
N LEU A 47 13.87 -2.19 -32.42
CA LEU A 47 13.07 -0.98 -32.61
C LEU A 47 13.79 0.26 -32.06
N ALA A 48 14.45 0.15 -30.91
CA ALA A 48 15.25 1.24 -30.35
C ALA A 48 16.43 1.61 -31.25
N LEU A 49 17.15 0.62 -31.80
CA LEU A 49 18.25 0.84 -32.73
C LEU A 49 17.78 1.47 -34.05
N LEU A 50 16.71 0.95 -34.65
CA LEU A 50 16.09 1.49 -35.86
C LEU A 50 15.65 2.94 -35.65
N GLY A 51 14.99 3.24 -34.53
CA GLY A 51 14.58 4.60 -34.17
C GLY A 51 15.76 5.56 -33.92
N ALA A 52 16.90 5.05 -33.44
CA ALA A 52 18.11 5.85 -33.27
C ALA A 52 18.86 6.10 -34.59
N ALA A 53 18.89 5.11 -35.48
CA ALA A 53 19.54 5.20 -36.78
C ALA A 53 18.75 6.07 -37.78
N SER A 54 17.42 5.96 -37.81
CA SER A 54 16.54 6.72 -38.72
C SER A 54 16.62 8.24 -38.52
N ARG A 55 16.98 8.70 -37.30
CA ARG A 55 17.23 10.12 -37.01
C ARG A 55 18.54 10.64 -37.61
N LYS A 56 19.48 9.76 -37.96
CA LYS A 56 20.81 10.12 -38.45
C LYS A 56 20.99 9.84 -39.94
N GLU A 57 20.25 8.89 -40.50
CA GLU A 57 20.34 8.49 -41.91
C GLU A 57 19.00 7.95 -42.42
N ASP A 58 18.70 8.18 -43.70
CA ASP A 58 17.51 7.61 -44.34
C ASP A 58 17.76 6.14 -44.69
N LEU A 59 17.21 5.25 -43.85
CA LEU A 59 17.38 3.81 -43.97
C LEU A 59 16.71 3.22 -45.24
N ARG A 60 15.84 3.97 -45.93
CA ARG A 60 15.17 3.53 -47.18
C ARG A 60 16.13 3.32 -48.35
N HIS A 61 17.36 3.81 -48.24
CA HIS A 61 18.41 3.59 -49.23
C HIS A 61 19.04 2.19 -49.14
N TYR A 62 18.64 1.36 -48.18
CA TYR A 62 19.16 0.01 -47.98
C TYR A 62 18.02 -1.01 -48.06
N GLU A 63 18.27 -2.11 -48.76
CA GLU A 63 17.36 -3.24 -48.91
C GLU A 63 18.01 -4.49 -48.30
N GLN A 64 17.31 -5.17 -47.39
CA GLN A 64 17.80 -6.43 -46.83
C GLN A 64 17.46 -7.58 -47.79
N VAL A 65 18.50 -8.19 -48.36
CA VAL A 65 18.40 -9.27 -49.36
C VAL A 65 18.29 -10.64 -48.69
N GLY A 66 18.85 -10.78 -47.49
CA GLY A 66 18.80 -12.02 -46.73
C GLY A 66 19.09 -11.82 -45.25
N TYR A 67 18.62 -12.74 -44.41
CA TYR A 67 18.83 -12.70 -42.98
C TYR A 67 19.03 -14.11 -42.44
N VAL A 68 20.12 -14.32 -41.71
CA VAL A 68 20.42 -15.53 -40.95
C VAL A 68 20.19 -15.22 -39.46
N PRO A 69 19.18 -15.84 -38.82
CA PRO A 69 18.84 -15.56 -37.44
C PRO A 69 19.93 -15.99 -36.46
N LEU A 70 19.83 -15.51 -35.22
CA LEU A 70 20.72 -15.86 -34.13
C LEU A 70 20.69 -17.37 -33.86
N ASP A 71 21.81 -18.06 -34.12
CA ASP A 71 22.02 -19.45 -33.70
C ASP A 71 22.51 -19.49 -32.24
N PRO A 72 21.85 -20.25 -31.32
CA PRO A 72 22.30 -20.42 -29.94
C PRO A 72 23.76 -20.89 -29.80
N GLY A 73 24.31 -21.61 -30.80
CA GLY A 73 25.70 -22.06 -30.79
C GLY A 73 26.71 -20.97 -31.10
N LEU A 74 26.34 -19.95 -31.88
CA LEU A 74 27.24 -18.91 -32.39
C LEU A 74 27.00 -17.55 -31.72
N ASN A 75 25.79 -17.30 -31.19
CA ASN A 75 25.39 -16.04 -30.53
C ASN A 75 25.59 -14.78 -31.40
N TYR A 76 25.48 -14.92 -32.73
CA TYR A 76 25.37 -13.80 -33.66
C TYR A 76 24.38 -14.11 -34.79
N SER A 77 23.81 -13.06 -35.38
CA SER A 77 22.98 -13.11 -36.59
C SER A 77 23.67 -12.36 -37.73
N ILE A 78 23.45 -12.76 -38.98
CA ILE A 78 24.00 -12.09 -40.16
C ILE A 78 22.87 -11.55 -41.03
N ALA A 79 22.91 -10.27 -41.33
CA ALA A 79 22.07 -9.63 -42.33
C ALA A 79 22.89 -9.38 -43.60
N ARG A 80 22.30 -9.65 -44.76
CA ARG A 80 22.83 -9.28 -46.06
C ARG A 80 22.02 -8.09 -46.56
N VAL A 81 22.71 -6.98 -46.79
CA VAL A 81 22.09 -5.70 -47.12
C VAL A 81 22.69 -5.20 -48.43
N ARG A 82 21.86 -4.60 -49.26
CA ARG A 82 22.25 -4.00 -50.54
C ARG A 82 21.79 -2.56 -50.56
N ARG A 83 22.67 -1.65 -50.97
CA ARG A 83 22.30 -0.25 -51.13
C ARG A 83 21.55 -0.07 -52.46
N VAL A 84 20.43 0.63 -52.42
CA VAL A 84 19.58 0.88 -53.59
C VAL A 84 20.39 1.68 -54.63
N GLY A 85 20.56 1.11 -55.82
CA GLY A 85 21.35 1.72 -56.90
C GLY A 85 22.78 1.21 -57.03
N THR A 86 23.26 0.35 -56.14
CA THR A 86 24.55 -0.36 -56.30
C THR A 86 24.34 -1.88 -56.36
N ALA A 87 25.17 -2.56 -57.15
CA ALA A 87 25.15 -4.03 -57.27
C ALA A 87 25.96 -4.74 -56.16
N ARG A 88 26.51 -4.00 -55.19
CA ARG A 88 27.35 -4.55 -54.12
C ARG A 88 26.51 -4.91 -52.91
N GLU A 89 26.67 -6.14 -52.45
CA GLU A 89 26.09 -6.65 -51.20
C GLU A 89 27.09 -6.46 -50.06
N GLU A 90 26.60 -6.01 -48.92
CA GLU A 90 27.33 -5.85 -47.67
C GLU A 90 26.77 -6.85 -46.65
N LEU A 91 27.66 -7.48 -45.88
CA LEU A 91 27.28 -8.38 -44.80
C LEU A 91 27.42 -7.66 -43.46
N LEU A 92 26.41 -7.78 -42.60
CA LEU A 92 26.40 -7.18 -41.28
C LEU A 92 26.13 -8.26 -40.25
N ALA A 93 27.10 -8.51 -39.37
CA ALA A 93 26.94 -9.43 -38.26
C ALA A 93 26.67 -8.64 -36.98
N ARG A 94 25.72 -9.13 -36.17
CA ARG A 94 25.42 -8.57 -34.85
C ARG A 94 25.29 -9.67 -33.80
N GLY A 95 25.71 -9.41 -32.56
CA GLY A 95 25.59 -10.42 -31.51
C GLY A 95 26.35 -10.09 -30.25
N GLY A 96 26.68 -11.14 -29.50
CA GLY A 96 27.53 -11.04 -28.32
C GLY A 96 28.94 -10.57 -28.67
N LEU A 97 29.54 -9.74 -27.81
CA LEU A 97 30.86 -9.16 -28.02
C LEU A 97 31.93 -10.20 -28.40
N ASN A 98 32.06 -11.25 -27.58
CA ASN A 98 33.09 -12.26 -27.78
C ASN A 98 32.89 -13.05 -29.08
N SER A 99 31.63 -13.32 -29.45
CA SER A 99 31.29 -14.02 -30.69
C SER A 99 31.67 -13.22 -31.93
N ILE A 100 31.39 -11.91 -31.93
CA ILE A 100 31.74 -11.03 -33.04
C ILE A 100 33.26 -10.82 -33.11
N LEU A 101 33.95 -10.63 -31.98
CA LEU A 101 35.41 -10.54 -31.95
C LEU A 101 36.08 -11.83 -32.47
N TYR A 102 35.48 -12.99 -32.19
CA TYR A 102 35.93 -14.27 -32.72
C TYR A 102 35.71 -14.36 -34.24
N LEU A 103 34.54 -13.96 -34.73
CA LEU A 103 34.21 -13.92 -36.17
C LEU A 103 35.19 -13.04 -36.95
N CYS A 104 35.52 -11.86 -36.43
CA CYS A 104 36.46 -10.93 -37.06
C CYS A 104 37.94 -11.34 -36.95
N ARG A 105 38.26 -12.41 -36.19
CA ARG A 105 39.64 -12.75 -35.82
C ARG A 105 40.42 -11.53 -35.31
N ALA A 106 39.79 -10.75 -34.43
CA ALA A 106 40.37 -9.52 -33.93
C ALA A 106 41.70 -9.77 -33.23
N ASP A 107 42.65 -8.85 -33.40
CA ASP A 107 43.94 -8.90 -32.71
C ASP A 107 43.75 -8.75 -31.19
N GLU A 108 44.75 -9.22 -30.43
CA GLU A 108 44.68 -9.25 -28.97
C GLU A 108 44.49 -7.85 -28.35
N SER A 109 45.07 -6.81 -28.97
CA SER A 109 44.94 -5.43 -28.49
C SER A 109 43.52 -4.88 -28.69
N THR A 110 42.88 -5.20 -29.81
CA THR A 110 41.50 -4.81 -30.09
C THR A 110 40.52 -5.58 -29.20
N ARG A 111 40.74 -6.89 -29.02
CA ARG A 111 39.94 -7.72 -28.11
C ARG A 111 39.99 -7.18 -26.68
N TYR A 112 41.19 -6.96 -26.15
CA TYR A 112 41.37 -6.44 -24.79
C TYR A 112 40.69 -5.09 -24.59
N ARG A 113 40.86 -4.14 -25.54
CA ARG A 113 40.21 -2.83 -25.46
C ARG A 113 38.68 -2.91 -25.50
N ALA A 114 38.14 -3.73 -26.39
CA ALA A 114 36.70 -3.90 -26.53
C ALA A 114 36.07 -4.55 -25.28
N GLU A 115 36.73 -5.57 -24.71
CA GLU A 115 36.29 -6.22 -23.47
C GLU A 115 36.34 -5.28 -22.26
N MET A 116 37.41 -4.48 -22.13
CA MET A 116 37.55 -3.49 -21.06
C MET A 116 36.46 -2.41 -21.12
N GLU A 117 36.25 -1.78 -22.29
CA GLU A 117 35.26 -0.71 -22.45
C GLU A 117 33.82 -1.23 -22.31
N ALA A 118 33.56 -2.44 -22.80
CA ALA A 118 32.26 -3.09 -22.59
C ALA A 118 32.03 -3.45 -21.13
N GLY A 119 33.07 -3.95 -20.43
CA GLY A 119 33.04 -4.30 -19.02
C GLY A 119 32.66 -3.11 -18.14
N GLU A 120 33.24 -1.94 -18.38
CA GLU A 120 32.89 -0.70 -17.67
C GLU A 120 31.39 -0.35 -17.80
N ARG A 121 30.86 -0.43 -19.02
CA ARG A 121 29.44 -0.13 -19.28
C ARG A 121 28.50 -1.20 -18.70
N MET A 122 28.96 -2.45 -18.63
CA MET A 122 28.23 -3.54 -18.00
C MET A 122 28.06 -3.35 -16.49
N VAL A 123 29.01 -2.68 -15.81
CA VAL A 123 28.86 -2.29 -14.39
C VAL A 123 27.64 -1.35 -14.20
N HIS A 124 27.32 -0.53 -15.19
CA HIS A 124 26.16 0.37 -15.20
C HIS A 124 24.86 -0.30 -15.70
N GLY A 125 24.87 -1.63 -15.87
CA GLY A 125 23.70 -2.41 -16.27
C GLY A 125 23.43 -2.43 -17.77
N PHE A 126 24.36 -1.97 -18.60
CA PHE A 126 24.27 -2.11 -20.06
C PHE A 126 24.76 -3.48 -20.52
N ARG A 127 24.27 -3.93 -21.68
CA ARG A 127 24.73 -5.12 -22.40
C ARG A 127 25.27 -4.69 -23.76
N PRO A 128 26.49 -5.09 -24.15
CA PRO A 128 27.06 -4.71 -25.43
C PRO A 128 26.46 -5.54 -26.57
N LEU A 129 25.83 -4.88 -27.54
CA LEU A 129 25.54 -5.48 -28.85
C LEU A 129 26.69 -5.15 -29.80
N ALA A 130 27.52 -6.13 -30.10
CA ALA A 130 28.63 -5.97 -31.02
C ALA A 130 28.18 -6.08 -32.47
N VAL A 131 28.87 -5.33 -33.34
CA VAL A 131 28.57 -5.25 -34.77
C VAL A 131 29.85 -5.40 -35.58
N ALA A 132 29.76 -6.15 -36.67
CA ALA A 132 30.84 -6.32 -37.64
C ALA A 132 30.33 -6.19 -39.06
N HIS A 133 31.22 -5.74 -39.94
CA HIS A 133 31.00 -5.65 -41.37
C HIS A 133 31.79 -6.75 -42.08
N GLY A 134 31.14 -7.46 -42.99
CA GLY A 134 31.72 -8.51 -43.81
C GLY A 134 31.73 -8.10 -45.27
N GLU A 135 32.89 -8.24 -45.90
CA GLU A 135 33.03 -8.11 -47.35
C GLU A 135 33.15 -9.50 -47.98
N PRO A 136 32.31 -9.85 -48.98
CA PRO A 136 32.46 -11.08 -49.73
C PRO A 136 33.70 -11.00 -50.63
N LEU A 137 34.60 -11.99 -50.54
CA LEU A 137 35.78 -12.11 -51.39
C LEU A 137 35.43 -12.83 -52.71
N PRO A 138 36.17 -12.55 -53.80
CA PRO A 138 35.98 -13.22 -55.09
C PRO A 138 36.07 -14.76 -55.05
N ASP A 139 36.80 -15.30 -54.08
CA ASP A 139 37.04 -16.74 -53.90
C ASP A 139 35.95 -17.45 -53.08
N GLY A 140 34.86 -16.74 -52.73
CA GLY A 140 33.77 -17.26 -51.89
C GLY A 140 34.05 -17.22 -50.38
N GLY A 141 35.19 -16.64 -49.96
CA GLY A 141 35.47 -16.35 -48.56
C GLY A 141 34.83 -15.04 -48.08
N GLU A 142 34.79 -14.83 -46.77
CA GLU A 142 34.28 -13.58 -46.16
C GLU A 142 35.36 -12.97 -45.27
N LYS A 143 35.60 -11.66 -45.42
CA LYS A 143 36.49 -10.92 -44.52
C LYS A 143 35.66 -10.05 -43.59
N TRP A 144 35.76 -10.34 -42.30
CA TRP A 144 35.00 -9.67 -41.25
C TRP A 144 35.85 -8.64 -40.51
N THR A 145 35.34 -7.42 -40.41
CA THR A 145 35.95 -6.30 -39.69
C THR A 145 35.05 -5.90 -38.53
N PHE A 146 35.62 -5.80 -37.33
CA PHE A 146 34.88 -5.38 -36.14
C PHE A 146 34.65 -3.87 -36.17
N LEU A 147 33.37 -3.45 -36.21
CA LEU A 147 33.00 -2.03 -36.25
C LEU A 147 32.89 -1.42 -34.86
N GLY A 148 32.55 -2.22 -33.85
CA GLY A 148 32.37 -1.75 -32.47
C GLY A 148 31.13 -2.34 -31.81
N PHE A 149 30.65 -1.68 -30.75
CA PHE A 149 29.47 -2.13 -30.02
C PHE A 149 28.56 -1.00 -29.54
N VAL A 150 27.26 -1.31 -29.43
CA VAL A 150 26.23 -0.41 -28.93
C VAL A 150 25.73 -0.93 -27.58
N PRO A 151 25.87 -0.16 -26.48
CA PRO A 151 25.35 -0.56 -25.18
C PRO A 151 23.82 -0.45 -25.13
N LEU A 152 23.15 -1.53 -24.71
CA LEU A 152 21.69 -1.60 -24.55
C LEU A 152 21.34 -1.89 -23.09
N ARG A 153 20.37 -1.17 -22.53
CA ARG A 153 19.83 -1.45 -21.20
C ARG A 153 18.33 -1.60 -21.25
N ALA A 154 17.83 -2.76 -20.86
CA ALA A 154 16.40 -2.98 -20.71
C ALA A 154 15.96 -2.55 -19.31
N THR A 155 15.15 -1.51 -19.23
CA THR A 155 14.48 -1.10 -17.99
C THR A 155 13.01 -1.49 -18.09
N ARG A 156 12.50 -2.20 -17.08
CA ARG A 156 11.08 -2.49 -16.99
C ARG A 156 10.42 -1.28 -16.36
N GLU A 157 9.63 -0.53 -17.12
CA GLU A 157 8.79 0.49 -16.53
C GLU A 157 7.65 -0.25 -15.82
N ARG A 158 7.75 -0.34 -14.49
CA ARG A 158 6.66 -0.87 -13.69
C ARG A 158 5.55 0.15 -13.87
N SER A 159 4.55 -0.16 -14.71
CA SER A 159 3.40 0.72 -14.96
C SER A 159 2.96 1.31 -13.63
N ARG A 160 3.36 2.55 -13.37
CA ARG A 160 2.87 3.26 -12.21
C ARG A 160 1.44 3.49 -12.64
N ARG A 161 0.48 2.75 -12.07
CA ARG A 161 -0.92 3.15 -12.19
C ARG A 161 -0.92 4.59 -11.70
N VAL A 162 -0.90 5.53 -12.63
CA VAL A 162 -1.28 6.90 -12.37
C VAL A 162 -2.74 6.72 -12.02
N GLU A 163 -3.01 6.58 -10.73
CA GLU A 163 -4.37 6.65 -10.24
C GLU A 163 -4.90 7.96 -10.79
N GLU A 164 -5.91 7.89 -11.65
CA GLU A 164 -6.57 9.10 -12.13
C GLU A 164 -6.83 10.03 -10.94
N PRO A 165 -6.74 11.36 -11.11
CA PRO A 165 -7.06 12.31 -10.05
C PRO A 165 -8.49 12.01 -9.59
N GLY A 166 -8.63 11.19 -8.55
CA GLY A 166 -9.92 10.68 -8.13
C GLY A 166 -10.71 11.89 -7.69
N ALA A 167 -11.81 12.19 -8.37
CA ALA A 167 -12.71 13.24 -7.90
C ALA A 167 -13.22 12.82 -6.52
N PHE A 168 -12.62 13.36 -5.46
CA PHE A 168 -12.98 13.01 -4.10
C PHE A 168 -14.30 13.70 -3.75
N ARG A 169 -15.26 12.94 -3.23
CA ARG A 169 -16.51 13.45 -2.67
C ARG A 169 -16.40 13.42 -1.15
N TYR A 170 -16.60 14.58 -0.52
CA TYR A 170 -16.79 14.64 0.93
C TYR A 170 -18.17 14.07 1.26
N VAL A 171 -18.19 13.00 2.05
CA VAL A 171 -19.41 12.39 2.57
C VAL A 171 -19.44 12.66 4.08
N PRO A 172 -20.41 13.45 4.59
CA PRO A 172 -20.58 13.59 6.03
C PRO A 172 -21.08 12.26 6.60
N VAL A 173 -20.26 11.61 7.45
CA VAL A 173 -20.56 10.30 8.02
C VAL A 173 -21.02 10.44 9.47
N TRP A 174 -20.39 11.34 10.23
CA TRP A 174 -20.62 11.50 11.66
C TRP A 174 -21.09 12.92 12.00
N ASP A 175 -22.25 13.01 12.64
CA ASP A 175 -22.79 14.28 13.10
C ASP A 175 -21.91 14.86 14.21
N TRP A 176 -21.92 16.19 14.33
CA TRP A 176 -21.12 16.90 15.35
C TRP A 176 -21.45 16.42 16.77
N GLN A 177 -22.74 16.15 17.05
CA GLN A 177 -23.21 15.65 18.35
C GLN A 177 -22.54 14.33 18.72
N LEU A 178 -22.45 13.38 17.78
CA LEU A 178 -21.83 12.08 18.03
C LEU A 178 -20.33 12.21 18.36
N ARG A 179 -19.63 13.09 17.64
CA ARG A 179 -18.21 13.36 17.87
C ARG A 179 -17.97 13.95 19.25
N SER A 180 -18.76 14.94 19.64
CA SER A 180 -18.67 15.55 20.97
C SER A 180 -18.94 14.53 22.09
N LEU A 181 -19.98 13.70 21.94
CA LEU A 181 -20.29 12.64 22.91
C LEU A 181 -19.18 11.59 22.99
N HIS A 182 -18.55 11.23 21.87
CA HIS A 182 -17.44 10.29 21.84
C HIS A 182 -16.22 10.84 22.61
N TRP A 183 -15.76 12.05 22.29
CA TRP A 183 -14.60 12.64 22.97
C TRP A 183 -14.87 12.91 24.45
N LEU A 184 -16.10 13.31 24.79
CA LEU A 184 -16.53 13.41 26.19
C LEU A 184 -16.46 12.05 26.89
N ALA A 185 -16.96 10.98 26.28
CA ALA A 185 -16.90 9.64 26.85
C ALA A 185 -15.44 9.15 27.02
N VAL A 186 -14.56 9.40 26.05
CA VAL A 186 -13.12 9.08 26.15
C VAL A 186 -12.49 9.77 27.36
N LEU A 187 -12.73 11.07 27.53
CA LEU A 187 -12.23 11.83 28.67
C LEU A 187 -12.77 11.27 30.00
N LEU A 188 -14.07 10.99 30.08
CA LEU A 188 -14.72 10.48 31.29
C LEU A 188 -14.22 9.09 31.68
N ILE A 189 -14.07 8.18 30.71
CA ILE A 189 -13.53 6.83 30.95
C ILE A 189 -12.09 6.92 31.45
N ALA A 190 -11.27 7.81 30.90
CA ALA A 190 -9.91 8.03 31.38
C ALA A 190 -9.88 8.53 32.83
N VAL A 191 -10.68 9.56 33.15
CA VAL A 191 -10.78 10.10 34.52
C VAL A 191 -11.28 9.04 35.50
N LEU A 192 -12.34 8.30 35.15
CA LEU A 192 -12.90 7.22 35.97
C LEU A 192 -11.88 6.11 36.21
N SER A 193 -11.10 5.75 35.19
CA SER A 193 -10.09 4.71 35.31
C SER A 193 -8.94 5.13 36.23
N VAL A 194 -8.41 6.34 36.05
CA VAL A 194 -7.32 6.88 36.88
C VAL A 194 -7.78 6.99 38.34
N THR A 195 -8.93 7.60 38.58
CA THR A 195 -9.49 7.72 39.94
C THR A 195 -9.84 6.36 40.54
N GLY A 196 -10.34 5.41 39.74
CA GLY A 196 -10.63 4.04 40.15
C GLY A 196 -9.39 3.27 40.61
N ILE A 197 -8.28 3.33 39.85
CA ILE A 197 -6.99 2.72 40.23
C ILE A 197 -6.45 3.33 41.52
N LEU A 198 -6.52 4.67 41.64
CA LEU A 198 -6.07 5.36 42.85
C LEU A 198 -6.90 4.96 44.08
N MET A 199 -8.22 4.82 43.95
CA MET A 199 -9.07 4.32 45.03
C MET A 199 -8.80 2.85 45.37
N GLY A 200 -8.59 1.99 44.36
CA GLY A 200 -8.32 0.56 44.57
C GLY A 200 -6.95 0.28 45.18
N SER A 201 -5.94 1.10 44.88
CA SER A 201 -4.56 0.92 45.38
C SER A 201 -4.35 1.38 46.83
N GLY A 202 -5.29 2.12 47.42
CA GLY A 202 -5.20 2.62 48.80
C GLY A 202 -4.13 3.70 49.05
N ARG A 203 -3.21 3.96 48.10
CA ARG A 203 -2.12 4.94 48.22
C ARG A 203 -2.58 6.33 48.68
N PRO A 204 -3.69 6.89 48.16
CA PRO A 204 -4.16 8.20 48.59
C PRO A 204 -4.68 8.21 50.02
N ALA A 205 -5.21 7.08 50.52
CA ALA A 205 -5.67 6.96 51.90
C ALA A 205 -4.48 6.95 52.89
N TYR A 206 -3.37 6.27 52.54
CA TYR A 206 -2.14 6.29 53.32
C TYR A 206 -1.44 7.66 53.32
N ALA A 207 -1.47 8.37 52.19
CA ALA A 207 -0.92 9.73 52.09
C ALA A 207 -1.76 10.76 52.86
N GLY A 208 -3.10 10.69 52.74
CA GLY A 208 -4.02 11.60 53.45
C GLY A 208 -3.97 11.46 54.97
N ALA A 209 -3.78 10.24 55.47
CA ALA A 209 -3.59 9.96 56.90
C ALA A 209 -2.32 10.59 57.49
N ARG A 210 -1.30 10.86 56.65
CA ARG A 210 -0.03 11.47 57.04
C ARG A 210 -0.07 13.00 57.09
N GLU A 211 -0.92 13.63 56.27
CA GLU A 211 -0.90 15.09 56.06
C GLU A 211 -2.22 15.82 56.36
N SER A 212 -3.18 15.20 57.06
CA SER A 212 -4.52 15.80 57.32
C SER A 212 -5.25 16.30 56.06
N SER A 213 -4.99 15.68 54.92
CA SER A 213 -5.48 16.12 53.61
C SER A 213 -6.76 15.37 53.20
N PHE A 214 -7.80 16.11 52.78
CA PHE A 214 -9.09 15.56 52.29
C PHE A 214 -9.01 14.97 50.86
N LEU A 215 -7.80 14.61 50.42
CA LEU A 215 -7.51 14.15 49.07
C LEU A 215 -8.33 12.92 48.65
N PHE A 216 -8.57 11.99 49.59
CA PHE A 216 -9.43 10.83 49.32
C PHE A 216 -10.89 11.21 49.06
N GLY A 217 -11.41 12.25 49.73
CA GLY A 217 -12.75 12.77 49.51
C GLY A 217 -12.91 13.39 48.12
N TYR A 218 -11.93 14.21 47.71
CA TYR A 218 -11.91 14.80 46.36
C TYR A 218 -11.82 13.74 45.26
N LEU A 219 -11.00 12.70 45.42
CA LEU A 219 -10.90 11.61 44.45
C LEU A 219 -12.25 10.91 44.24
N ARG A 220 -12.96 10.62 45.33
CA ARG A 220 -14.28 10.00 45.28
C ARG A 220 -15.31 10.91 44.63
N PHE A 221 -15.30 12.19 44.99
CA PHE A 221 -16.20 13.18 44.41
C PHE A 221 -16.01 13.27 42.89
N ILE A 222 -14.78 13.39 42.41
CA ILE A 222 -14.46 13.44 40.97
C ILE A 222 -14.92 12.16 40.28
N HIS A 223 -14.69 10.99 40.88
CA HIS A 223 -15.13 9.72 40.31
C HIS A 223 -16.65 9.63 40.18
N PHE A 224 -17.40 9.99 41.23
CA PHE A 224 -18.87 9.97 41.19
C PHE A 224 -19.44 11.00 40.23
N ALA A 225 -18.89 12.21 40.21
CA ALA A 225 -19.30 13.26 39.27
C ALA A 225 -19.07 12.83 37.82
N ALA A 226 -17.91 12.23 37.52
CA ALA A 226 -17.61 11.68 36.20
C ALA A 226 -18.56 10.52 35.83
N GLY A 227 -18.94 9.68 36.80
CA GLY A 227 -19.90 8.58 36.60
C GLY A 227 -21.30 9.09 36.22
N TRP A 228 -21.78 10.13 36.91
CA TRP A 228 -23.04 10.80 36.55
C TRP A 228 -22.99 11.45 35.17
N LEU A 229 -21.87 12.09 34.82
CA LEU A 229 -21.70 12.71 33.51
C LEU A 229 -21.60 11.65 32.39
N LEU A 230 -20.99 10.49 32.68
CA LEU A 230 -20.94 9.35 31.76
C LEU A 230 -22.34 8.75 31.57
N LEU A 231 -23.14 8.64 32.63
CA LEU A 231 -24.54 8.23 32.53
C LEU A 231 -25.34 9.18 31.64
N ALA A 232 -25.23 10.50 31.85
CA ALA A 232 -25.90 11.49 31.01
C ALA A 232 -25.48 11.37 29.54
N THR A 233 -24.18 11.23 29.28
CA THR A 233 -23.62 11.02 27.94
C THR A 233 -24.17 9.74 27.31
N ALA A 234 -24.24 8.64 28.06
CA ALA A 234 -24.80 7.38 27.61
C ALA A 234 -26.30 7.48 27.31
N LEU A 235 -27.08 8.15 28.15
CA LEU A 235 -28.51 8.36 27.92
C LEU A 235 -28.79 9.21 26.68
N ILE A 236 -28.06 10.32 26.50
CA ILE A 236 -28.15 11.14 25.28
C ILE A 236 -27.75 10.30 24.06
N ARG A 237 -26.72 9.46 24.18
CA ARG A 237 -26.29 8.59 23.09
C ARG A 237 -27.34 7.53 22.75
N ILE A 238 -27.93 6.86 23.75
CA ILE A 238 -28.99 5.87 23.56
C ILE A 238 -30.22 6.53 22.92
N ALA A 239 -30.63 7.71 23.39
CA ALA A 239 -31.70 8.48 22.75
C ALA A 239 -31.36 8.80 21.28
N GLY A 240 -30.10 9.18 21.00
CA GLY A 240 -29.61 9.37 19.64
C GLY A 240 -29.64 8.12 18.77
N LEU A 241 -29.45 6.90 19.33
CA LEU A 241 -29.57 5.64 18.57
C LEU A 241 -30.99 5.40 18.04
N PHE A 242 -32.02 5.95 18.71
CA PHE A 242 -33.42 5.84 18.29
C PHE A 242 -33.90 7.05 17.46
N LEU A 243 -33.45 8.26 17.78
CA LEU A 243 -33.96 9.51 17.19
C LEU A 243 -33.06 10.10 16.08
N ALA A 244 -31.86 9.57 15.83
CA ALA A 244 -30.96 10.16 14.84
C ALA A 244 -31.49 10.05 13.40
N SER A 245 -31.40 11.18 12.68
CA SER A 245 -31.76 11.34 11.25
C SER A 245 -30.83 10.53 10.31
N ASN A 246 -29.62 10.22 10.76
CA ASN A 246 -28.58 9.62 9.93
C ASN A 246 -28.64 8.09 9.92
N ARG A 247 -28.82 7.47 8.75
CA ARG A 247 -29.01 6.00 8.58
C ARG A 247 -27.89 5.17 9.23
N TYR A 248 -26.67 5.70 9.25
CA TYR A 248 -25.47 5.06 9.79
C TYR A 248 -25.34 5.13 11.33
N GLN A 249 -26.24 5.85 12.01
CA GLN A 249 -26.18 6.06 13.48
C GLN A 249 -27.34 5.39 14.22
N ARG A 250 -28.28 4.77 13.49
CA ARG A 250 -29.46 4.13 14.04
C ARG A 250 -29.12 2.75 14.62
N TRP A 251 -29.99 2.27 15.51
CA TRP A 251 -29.92 0.95 16.14
C TRP A 251 -29.57 -0.20 15.17
N ASP A 252 -30.09 -0.14 13.93
CA ASP A 252 -29.87 -1.15 12.89
C ASP A 252 -28.43 -1.20 12.32
N ALA A 253 -27.62 -0.17 12.54
CA ALA A 253 -26.22 -0.10 12.10
C ALA A 253 -25.22 -0.55 13.17
N LEU A 254 -25.67 -0.70 14.43
CA LEU A 254 -24.83 -1.09 15.55
C LEU A 254 -24.80 -2.62 15.74
N PHE A 255 -25.91 -3.30 15.44
CA PHE A 255 -26.04 -4.74 15.57
C PHE A 255 -25.99 -5.43 14.19
N PRO A 256 -25.11 -6.43 13.98
CA PRO A 256 -25.07 -7.22 12.75
C PRO A 256 -26.20 -8.26 12.73
N VAL A 257 -27.45 -7.80 12.69
CA VAL A 257 -28.63 -8.69 12.73
C VAL A 257 -28.93 -9.30 11.34
N LYS A 258 -28.35 -8.74 10.27
CA LYS A 258 -28.63 -9.21 8.90
C LYS A 258 -27.77 -10.43 8.57
N PRO A 259 -28.34 -11.46 7.91
CA PRO A 259 -27.61 -12.69 7.55
C PRO A 259 -26.42 -12.45 6.60
N ARG A 260 -26.42 -11.34 5.85
CA ARG A 260 -25.30 -10.88 5.02
C ARG A 260 -24.10 -10.45 5.86
N ASP A 261 -24.34 -9.68 6.92
CA ASP A 261 -23.30 -9.15 7.81
C ASP A 261 -22.63 -10.28 8.60
N LEU A 262 -23.38 -11.32 8.95
CA LEU A 262 -22.85 -12.49 9.65
C LEU A 262 -21.93 -13.36 8.77
N ARG A 263 -22.26 -13.52 7.48
CA ARG A 263 -21.36 -14.20 6.50
C ARG A 263 -20.09 -13.38 6.24
N ASN A 264 -20.23 -12.05 6.16
CA ASN A 264 -19.10 -11.16 5.98
C ASN A 264 -18.21 -11.09 7.24
N LEU A 265 -18.79 -11.16 8.44
CA LEU A 265 -18.06 -11.30 9.72
C LEU A 265 -17.20 -12.56 9.74
N LEU A 266 -17.76 -13.71 9.33
CA LEU A 266 -17.02 -14.98 9.23
C LEU A 266 -15.89 -14.89 8.20
N THR A 267 -16.12 -14.21 7.07
CA THR A 267 -15.10 -14.02 6.02
C THR A 267 -13.96 -13.13 6.50
N VAL A 268 -14.27 -12.02 7.17
CA VAL A 268 -13.28 -11.11 7.76
C VAL A 268 -12.52 -11.81 8.89
N GLY A 269 -13.20 -12.48 9.81
CA GLY A 269 -12.58 -13.25 10.89
C GLY A 269 -11.65 -14.35 10.38
N ARG A 270 -12.05 -15.06 9.32
CA ARG A 270 -11.20 -16.04 8.63
C ARG A 270 -9.98 -15.37 7.99
N ASN A 271 -10.14 -14.24 7.32
CA ASN A 271 -9.02 -13.54 6.70
C ASN A 271 -8.00 -13.05 7.74
N TYR A 272 -8.44 -12.58 8.90
CA TYR A 272 -7.57 -12.25 10.03
C TYR A 272 -6.89 -13.48 10.63
N LEU A 273 -7.62 -14.58 10.86
CA LEU A 273 -7.06 -15.80 11.46
C LEU A 273 -6.07 -16.52 10.55
N PHE A 274 -6.26 -16.45 9.23
CA PHE A 274 -5.41 -17.10 8.23
C PHE A 274 -4.43 -16.14 7.54
N CYS A 275 -4.29 -14.90 8.03
CA CYS A 275 -3.41 -13.87 7.45
C CYS A 275 -3.57 -13.71 5.92
N ARG A 276 -4.78 -13.88 5.39
CA ARG A 276 -5.05 -13.70 3.96
C ARG A 276 -5.42 -12.24 3.71
N PHE A 277 -4.48 -11.49 3.15
CA PHE A 277 -4.61 -10.07 2.79
C PHE A 277 -5.36 -9.84 1.47
N ASP A 278 -6.41 -10.64 1.20
CA ASP A 278 -7.28 -10.36 0.06
C ASP A 278 -8.15 -9.14 0.36
N ARG A 279 -8.29 -8.27 -0.64
CA ARG A 279 -9.02 -7.00 -0.58
C ARG A 279 -10.44 -7.22 -0.05
N GLY A 280 -10.63 -6.96 1.24
CA GLY A 280 -11.94 -7.04 1.88
C GLY A 280 -12.93 -6.02 1.29
N PRO A 281 -14.24 -6.30 1.36
CA PRO A 281 -15.26 -5.33 0.95
C PRO A 281 -15.14 -4.05 1.76
N HIS A 282 -15.19 -2.90 1.08
CA HIS A 282 -15.05 -1.58 1.70
C HIS A 282 -16.42 -1.13 2.23
N TYR A 283 -16.50 -0.83 3.52
CA TYR A 283 -17.71 -0.35 4.19
C TYR A 283 -17.60 1.14 4.52
N ILE A 284 -18.70 1.90 4.35
CA ILE A 284 -18.72 3.34 4.68
C ILE A 284 -18.85 3.56 6.19
N GLY A 285 -19.69 2.74 6.85
CA GLY A 285 -20.03 2.89 8.25
C GLY A 285 -19.09 2.11 9.17
N HIS A 286 -19.35 0.81 9.28
CA HIS A 286 -18.65 -0.08 10.22
C HIS A 286 -18.37 -1.44 9.57
N ASN A 287 -17.13 -1.89 9.66
CA ASN A 287 -16.79 -3.28 9.39
C ASN A 287 -17.58 -4.20 10.35
N PRO A 288 -18.07 -5.38 9.93
CA PRO A 288 -18.74 -6.32 10.82
C PRO A 288 -18.00 -6.60 12.14
N LEU A 289 -16.66 -6.68 12.10
CA LEU A 289 -15.84 -6.84 13.32
C LEU A 289 -15.92 -5.62 14.24
N GLN A 290 -15.98 -4.42 13.68
CA GLN A 290 -16.17 -3.18 14.42
C GLN A 290 -17.57 -3.11 15.04
N GLN A 291 -18.63 -3.56 14.33
CA GLN A 291 -19.99 -3.59 14.88
C GLN A 291 -20.10 -4.49 16.12
N VAL A 292 -19.48 -5.67 16.09
CA VAL A 292 -19.41 -6.58 17.25
C VAL A 292 -18.62 -5.95 18.40
N ALA A 293 -17.46 -5.36 18.11
CA ALA A 293 -16.64 -4.70 19.12
C ALA A 293 -17.36 -3.52 19.78
N TYR A 294 -18.09 -2.71 19.02
CA TYR A 294 -18.88 -1.61 19.56
C TYR A 294 -20.06 -2.10 20.39
N THR A 295 -20.79 -3.12 19.93
CA THR A 295 -21.87 -3.72 20.72
C THR A 295 -21.34 -4.25 22.05
N ALA A 296 -20.20 -4.94 22.03
CA ALA A 296 -19.55 -5.45 23.24
C ALA A 296 -19.15 -4.32 24.19
N ILE A 297 -18.53 -3.23 23.71
CA ILE A 297 -18.09 -2.13 24.59
C ILE A 297 -19.27 -1.33 25.16
N TYR A 298 -20.39 -1.19 24.44
CA TYR A 298 -21.61 -0.63 25.02
C TYR A 298 -22.17 -1.51 26.15
N GLY A 299 -22.13 -2.83 25.99
CA GLY A 299 -22.50 -3.77 27.06
C GLY A 299 -21.59 -3.66 28.28
N VAL A 300 -20.27 -3.60 28.07
CA VAL A 300 -19.28 -3.41 29.13
C VAL A 300 -19.47 -2.05 29.83
N GLY A 301 -19.78 -0.98 29.07
CA GLY A 301 -20.10 0.33 29.62
C GLY A 301 -21.38 0.34 30.45
N MET A 302 -22.43 -0.36 30.00
CA MET A 302 -23.65 -0.54 30.79
C MET A 302 -23.36 -1.29 32.10
N LEU A 303 -22.55 -2.35 32.04
CA LEU A 303 -22.12 -3.08 33.24
C LEU A 303 -21.32 -2.17 34.20
N ALA A 304 -20.46 -1.29 33.67
CA ALA A 304 -19.74 -0.30 34.47
C ALA A 304 -20.70 0.65 35.21
N LEU A 305 -21.71 1.16 34.51
CA LEU A 305 -22.73 2.04 35.11
C LEU A 305 -23.53 1.28 36.17
N LEU A 306 -24.05 0.09 35.86
CA LEU A 306 -24.86 -0.69 36.81
C LEU A 306 -24.09 -1.04 38.08
N THR A 307 -22.87 -1.56 37.94
CA THR A 307 -22.03 -1.93 39.10
C THR A 307 -21.55 -0.71 39.87
N GLY A 308 -21.22 0.40 39.20
CA GLY A 308 -20.80 1.64 39.85
C GLY A 308 -21.93 2.31 40.62
N PHE A 309 -23.13 2.39 40.02
CA PHE A 309 -24.31 2.95 40.68
C PHE A 309 -24.87 2.04 41.78
N ALA A 310 -24.72 0.72 41.68
CA ALA A 310 -25.02 -0.20 42.79
C ALA A 310 -24.14 0.12 44.02
N LEU A 311 -22.82 0.19 43.84
CA LEU A 311 -21.90 0.56 44.92
C LEU A 311 -22.16 1.98 45.46
N TYR A 312 -22.58 2.91 44.61
CA TYR A 312 -22.96 4.26 45.03
C TYR A 312 -24.28 4.28 45.80
N ALA A 313 -25.26 3.45 45.43
CA ALA A 313 -26.58 3.37 46.05
C ALA A 313 -26.52 2.98 47.54
N LEU A 314 -25.45 2.32 47.98
CA LEU A 314 -25.17 2.01 49.39
C LEU A 314 -25.09 3.26 50.29
N TYR A 315 -24.86 4.45 49.73
CA TYR A 315 -24.88 5.71 50.48
C TYR A 315 -26.27 6.15 50.93
N ALA A 316 -27.32 5.79 50.19
CA ALA A 316 -28.70 6.20 50.46
C ALA A 316 -29.66 5.06 50.06
N PRO A 317 -29.65 3.93 50.79
CA PRO A 317 -30.38 2.71 50.41
C PRO A 317 -31.91 2.90 50.42
N ASP A 318 -32.41 3.84 51.21
CA ASP A 318 -33.85 4.08 51.36
C ASP A 318 -34.48 4.84 50.19
N HIS A 319 -33.67 5.50 49.35
CA HIS A 319 -34.14 6.25 48.19
C HIS A 319 -34.79 5.32 47.15
N TRP A 320 -35.94 5.73 46.61
CA TRP A 320 -36.78 4.88 45.75
C TRP A 320 -36.04 4.28 44.55
N LEU A 321 -35.16 5.06 43.90
CA LEU A 321 -34.34 4.62 42.77
C LEU A 321 -33.20 3.69 43.20
N PHE A 322 -32.54 4.01 44.31
CA PHE A 322 -31.35 3.30 44.79
C PHE A 322 -31.70 1.97 45.44
N ARG A 323 -32.91 1.83 45.99
CA ARG A 323 -33.42 0.55 46.52
C ARG A 323 -33.37 -0.58 45.49
N HIS A 324 -33.60 -0.29 44.22
CA HIS A 324 -33.53 -1.30 43.16
C HIS A 324 -32.10 -1.74 42.87
N LEU A 325 -31.15 -0.79 42.90
CA LEU A 325 -29.74 -1.06 42.65
C LEU A 325 -29.09 -1.81 43.83
N VAL A 326 -29.45 -1.49 45.07
CA VAL A 326 -28.98 -2.20 46.26
C VAL A 326 -29.38 -3.69 46.23
N ARG A 327 -30.49 -4.07 45.56
CA ARG A 327 -30.83 -5.49 45.40
C ARG A 327 -29.73 -6.27 44.66
N ILE A 328 -29.06 -5.64 43.71
CA ILE A 328 -27.94 -6.24 42.98
C ILE A 328 -26.82 -6.58 43.96
N ASP A 329 -26.47 -5.64 44.84
CA ASP A 329 -25.45 -5.85 45.87
C ASP A 329 -25.85 -6.93 46.89
N THR A 330 -27.13 -7.04 47.24
CA THR A 330 -27.60 -8.08 48.17
C THR A 330 -27.62 -9.48 47.56
N LEU A 331 -27.86 -9.59 46.25
CA LEU A 331 -27.93 -10.88 45.54
C LEU A 331 -26.55 -11.40 45.16
N VAL A 332 -25.68 -10.52 44.66
CA VAL A 332 -24.34 -10.88 44.16
C VAL A 332 -23.29 -10.79 45.26
N GLY A 333 -23.49 -9.91 46.24
CA GLY A 333 -22.53 -9.57 47.27
C GLY A 333 -21.66 -8.37 46.89
N VAL A 334 -21.56 -7.39 47.80
CA VAL A 334 -20.84 -6.11 47.60
C VAL A 334 -19.39 -6.31 47.13
N GLN A 335 -18.70 -7.33 47.64
CA GLN A 335 -17.31 -7.61 47.26
C GLN A 335 -17.21 -8.09 45.80
N TYR A 336 -18.14 -8.94 45.35
CA TYR A 336 -18.18 -9.42 43.98
C TYR A 336 -18.58 -8.30 43.01
N VAL A 337 -19.50 -7.40 43.39
CA VAL A 337 -19.83 -6.21 42.60
C VAL A 337 -18.62 -5.29 42.45
N ARG A 338 -17.85 -5.07 43.53
CA ARG A 338 -16.60 -4.30 43.48
C ARG A 338 -15.56 -4.95 42.57
N LEU A 339 -15.40 -6.27 42.66
CA LEU A 339 -14.50 -7.02 41.77
C LEU A 339 -14.94 -6.90 40.31
N ALA A 340 -16.23 -7.09 40.02
CA ALA A 340 -16.78 -6.94 38.68
C ALA A 340 -16.53 -5.53 38.12
N HIS A 341 -16.76 -4.49 38.93
CA HIS A 341 -16.50 -3.10 38.54
C HIS A 341 -15.01 -2.85 38.23
N LEU A 342 -14.11 -3.42 39.03
CA LEU A 342 -12.66 -3.36 38.77
C LEU A 342 -12.27 -4.10 37.49
N LEU A 343 -12.83 -5.29 37.24
CA LEU A 343 -12.57 -6.06 36.02
C LEU A 343 -13.05 -5.31 34.78
N VAL A 344 -14.21 -4.65 34.85
CA VAL A 344 -14.73 -3.80 33.77
C VAL A 344 -13.78 -2.65 33.43
N MET A 345 -13.20 -1.99 34.44
CA MET A 345 -12.17 -0.98 34.22
C MET A 345 -10.96 -1.55 33.46
N TRP A 346 -10.47 -2.75 33.84
CA TRP A 346 -9.37 -3.40 33.12
C TRP A 346 -9.71 -3.75 31.67
N ILE A 347 -10.94 -4.18 31.39
CA ILE A 347 -11.42 -4.41 30.03
C ILE A 347 -11.36 -3.11 29.22
N PHE A 348 -11.80 -1.98 29.78
CA PHE A 348 -11.66 -0.67 29.12
C PHE A 348 -10.19 -0.31 28.86
N LEU A 349 -9.31 -0.52 29.84
CA LEU A 349 -7.87 -0.25 29.68
C LEU A 349 -7.22 -1.07 28.57
N ALA A 350 -7.62 -2.34 28.42
CA ALA A 350 -7.12 -3.20 27.33
C ALA A 350 -7.73 -2.80 25.98
N PHE A 351 -9.01 -2.41 25.95
CA PHE A 351 -9.71 -2.02 24.74
C PHE A 351 -9.15 -0.74 24.11
N ILE A 352 -8.83 0.29 24.90
CA ILE A 352 -8.35 1.59 24.41
C ILE A 352 -7.14 1.46 23.45
N PRO A 353 -6.00 0.83 23.82
CA PRO A 353 -4.85 0.74 22.94
C PRO A 353 -5.13 -0.12 21.70
N ILE A 354 -5.91 -1.20 21.83
CA ILE A 354 -6.31 -2.05 20.70
C ILE A 354 -7.16 -1.24 19.71
N HIS A 355 -8.13 -0.48 20.21
CA HIS A 355 -9.01 0.36 19.41
C HIS A 355 -8.22 1.44 18.67
N VAL A 356 -7.31 2.15 19.36
CA VAL A 356 -6.45 3.18 18.75
C VAL A 356 -5.54 2.57 17.69
N TYR A 357 -4.91 1.42 17.96
CA TYR A 357 -4.08 0.72 16.99
C TYR A 357 -4.86 0.33 15.73
N LEU A 358 -6.04 -0.27 15.88
CA LEU A 358 -6.86 -0.67 14.74
C LEU A 358 -7.35 0.54 13.94
N ALA A 359 -7.67 1.66 14.61
CA ALA A 359 -8.04 2.90 13.94
C ALA A 359 -6.87 3.48 13.12
N ILE A 360 -5.65 3.49 13.67
CA ILE A 360 -4.45 3.96 12.96
C ILE A 360 -4.12 3.04 11.79
N ARG A 361 -4.20 1.72 12.00
CA ARG A 361 -3.96 0.72 10.95
C ARG A 361 -4.95 0.88 9.80
N ALA A 362 -6.24 1.01 10.08
CA ALA A 362 -7.25 1.23 9.04
C ALA A 362 -6.99 2.52 8.24
N ASP A 363 -6.56 3.59 8.92
CA ASP A 363 -6.25 4.86 8.25
C ASP A 363 -4.99 4.77 7.37
N THR A 364 -3.95 4.08 7.84
CA THR A 364 -2.65 3.98 7.15
C THR A 364 -2.62 2.93 6.05
N VAL A 365 -3.23 1.76 6.28
CA VAL A 365 -3.20 0.61 5.36
C VAL A 365 -4.37 0.66 4.37
N GLU A 366 -5.58 0.92 4.86
CA GLU A 366 -6.81 0.84 4.07
C GLU A 366 -7.23 2.21 3.52
N ARG A 367 -6.57 3.31 3.95
CA ARG A 367 -6.83 4.70 3.52
C ARG A 367 -8.29 5.12 3.65
N GLU A 368 -8.99 4.56 4.63
CA GLU A 368 -10.44 4.76 4.81
C GLU A 368 -10.79 6.09 5.50
N GLY A 369 -9.83 6.83 6.05
CA GLY A 369 -10.09 8.12 6.70
C GLY A 369 -10.84 7.98 8.02
N ALA A 370 -10.74 6.84 8.72
CA ALA A 370 -11.57 6.52 9.89
C ALA A 370 -11.32 7.49 11.06
N ILE A 371 -10.06 7.78 11.39
CA ILE A 371 -9.68 8.74 12.45
C ILE A 371 -10.09 10.16 12.03
N SER A 372 -9.74 10.54 10.80
CA SER A 372 -10.10 11.85 10.24
C SER A 372 -11.60 12.09 10.30
N SER A 373 -12.43 11.05 10.13
CA SER A 373 -13.89 11.17 10.21
C SER A 373 -14.41 11.45 11.62
N ILE A 374 -13.80 10.91 12.69
CA ILE A 374 -14.19 11.21 14.08
C ILE A 374 -13.83 12.65 14.47
N ILE A 375 -12.79 13.22 13.87
CA ILE A 375 -12.37 14.59 14.14
C ILE A 375 -13.15 15.58 13.26
N SER A 376 -13.15 15.38 11.94
CA SER A 376 -13.72 16.31 10.95
C SER A 376 -15.22 16.13 10.69
N GLY A 377 -15.78 14.94 10.94
CA GLY A 377 -17.20 14.60 10.73
C GLY A 377 -17.51 13.94 9.39
N GLY A 378 -16.55 13.85 8.46
CA GLY A 378 -16.77 13.24 7.16
C GLY A 378 -15.55 12.51 6.61
N ARG A 379 -15.79 11.73 5.57
CA ARG A 379 -14.75 10.95 4.87
C ARG A 379 -14.64 11.44 3.43
N TRP A 380 -13.41 11.51 2.93
CA TRP A 380 -13.14 11.77 1.53
C TRP A 380 -13.17 10.44 0.77
N CYS A 381 -14.26 10.18 0.06
CA CYS A 381 -14.43 8.96 -0.73
C CYS A 381 -14.08 9.24 -2.20
N ARG A 382 -13.41 8.30 -2.89
CA ARG A 382 -13.19 8.43 -4.34
C ARG A 382 -14.53 8.28 -5.08
N ARG A 383 -14.80 9.12 -6.09
CA ARG A 383 -15.91 8.86 -7.03
C ARG A 383 -15.67 7.52 -7.73
N GLY A 384 -16.66 6.62 -7.69
CA GLY A 384 -16.63 5.32 -8.36
C GLY A 384 -16.31 4.11 -7.47
N THR A 385 -15.97 4.28 -6.18
CA THR A 385 -15.91 3.14 -5.25
C THR A 385 -17.31 2.64 -4.92
N THR A 386 -17.60 1.39 -5.27
CA THR A 386 -18.80 0.68 -4.84
C THR A 386 -18.65 0.29 -3.38
N PHE A 387 -19.43 0.94 -2.53
CA PHE A 387 -19.55 0.57 -1.13
C PHE A 387 -20.71 -0.40 -0.99
N GLU A 388 -20.56 -1.45 -0.17
CA GLU A 388 -21.66 -2.40 0.03
C GLU A 388 -22.89 -1.80 0.75
N ASP A 389 -22.69 -0.64 1.42
CA ASP A 389 -23.71 0.10 2.16
C ASP A 389 -24.26 1.34 1.40
N GLY A 390 -23.79 1.56 0.16
CA GLY A 390 -24.06 2.76 -0.65
C GLY A 390 -25.34 2.72 -1.46
#